data_AF-A0A0W0VL15-F1
#
_entry.id   AF-A0A0W0VL15-F1
#
_cell.length_a   1.000
_cell.length_b   1.000
_cell.length_c   1.000
_cell.angle_alpha   90.00
_cell.angle_beta   90.00
_cell.angle_gamma   90.00
#
_symmetry.space_group_name_H-M   'P 1'
#
loop_
_entity.id
_entity.type
_entity.pdbx_description
1 polymer ?
#
loop_
_entity_poly.entity_id
_entity_poly.type
_entity_poly.pdbx_seq_one_letter_code
_entity_poly.pdbx_strand_id
1 'polypeptide(L)'
;MQKANRLDTASSAFFSLGFVVAQLRYSPFSLLSALSNIGALFFYSIGYGLWLLACQLYPNYPRQKDHWYGFAEVKDQHIIAAVIGAAAIACCIVGILVPAALVPASWLFFLSNAVWCIAEYHKQKNPPKDDDEYSGTKQSAYVRCACVSTLMTLTPAIAATISLFFPPAALIAFIASTTLGGCLGSVAIYCWVEYNFNSTDIPHKESYEVFTETLGSPRKSDELQHVSQSPKNEKHTSLWTKPPTISPEKSSSELNLSFDL
;
A
#
# COMPACT_ATOMS: atom_id res chain seq x y z
N MET A 1 8.76 -16.32 11.22
CA MET A 1 8.83 -15.12 10.36
C MET A 1 9.93 -15.21 9.31
N GLN A 2 11.19 -15.50 9.67
CA GLN A 2 12.32 -15.56 8.73
C GLN A 2 12.11 -16.42 7.46
N LYS A 3 11.45 -17.59 7.57
CA LYS A 3 11.11 -18.43 6.41
C LYS A 3 10.06 -17.79 5.49
N ALA A 4 9.05 -17.11 6.05
CA ALA A 4 8.04 -16.39 5.30
C ALA A 4 8.66 -15.19 4.58
N ASN A 5 9.52 -14.42 5.26
CA ASN A 5 10.23 -13.29 4.65
C ASN A 5 11.13 -13.74 3.50
N ARG A 6 11.87 -14.85 3.63
CA ARG A 6 12.67 -15.40 2.52
C ARG A 6 11.82 -15.81 1.31
N LEU A 7 10.65 -16.40 1.55
CA LEU A 7 9.71 -16.75 0.48
C LEU A 7 9.10 -15.51 -0.17
N ASP A 8 8.75 -14.50 0.62
CA ASP A 8 8.20 -13.23 0.13
C ASP A 8 9.24 -12.48 -0.71
N THR A 9 10.48 -12.36 -0.24
CA THR A 9 11.60 -11.81 -1.01
C THR A 9 11.81 -12.58 -2.31
N ALA A 10 11.82 -13.91 -2.27
CA ALA A 10 11.96 -14.73 -3.48
C ALA A 10 10.79 -14.50 -4.45
N SER A 11 9.55 -14.45 -3.95
CA SER A 11 8.36 -14.19 -4.77
C SER A 11 8.44 -12.81 -5.45
N SER A 12 8.86 -11.78 -4.71
CA SER A 12 9.06 -10.43 -5.25
C SER A 12 10.14 -10.38 -6.33
N ALA A 13 11.22 -11.15 -6.18
CA ALA A 13 12.26 -11.27 -7.21
C ALA A 13 11.72 -11.94 -8.48
N PHE A 14 10.89 -12.98 -8.34
CA PHE A 14 10.23 -13.61 -9.49
C PHE A 14 9.22 -12.71 -10.17
N PHE A 15 8.48 -11.87 -9.43
CA PHE A 15 7.62 -10.84 -10.01
C PHE A 15 8.43 -9.81 -10.79
N SER A 16 9.52 -9.30 -10.22
CA SER A 16 10.42 -8.36 -10.89
C SER A 16 11.05 -8.98 -12.15
N LEU A 17 11.50 -10.23 -12.08
CA LEU A 17 12.06 -10.94 -13.22
C LEU A 17 11.00 -11.18 -14.31
N GLY A 18 9.79 -11.58 -13.93
CA GLY A 18 8.66 -11.72 -14.85
C GLY A 18 8.35 -10.41 -15.56
N PHE A 19 8.41 -9.27 -14.86
CA PHE A 19 8.25 -7.95 -15.45
C PHE A 19 9.35 -7.61 -16.45
N VAL A 20 10.63 -7.79 -16.08
CA VAL A 20 11.76 -7.54 -16.98
C VAL A 20 11.65 -8.42 -18.22
N VAL A 21 11.34 -9.70 -18.05
CA VAL A 21 11.15 -10.64 -19.16
C VAL A 21 9.99 -10.21 -20.05
N ALA A 22 8.88 -9.73 -19.48
CA ALA A 22 7.76 -9.21 -20.26
C ALA A 22 8.15 -8.01 -21.13
N GLN A 23 9.11 -7.17 -20.73
CA GLN A 23 9.59 -6.04 -21.54
C GLN A 23 10.29 -6.50 -22.83
N LEU A 24 10.89 -7.71 -22.87
CA LEU A 24 11.48 -8.24 -24.09
C LEU A 24 10.43 -8.47 -25.21
N ARG A 25 9.13 -8.44 -24.88
CA ARG A 25 8.06 -8.55 -25.89
C ARG A 25 8.02 -7.41 -26.90
N TYR A 26 8.59 -6.26 -26.56
CA TYR A 26 8.68 -5.10 -27.46
C TYR A 26 9.85 -5.21 -28.45
N SER A 27 10.60 -6.31 -28.43
CA SER A 27 11.63 -6.60 -29.42
C SER A 27 11.02 -6.80 -30.82
N PRO A 28 11.70 -6.39 -31.90
CA PRO A 28 11.22 -6.57 -33.28
C PRO A 28 11.11 -8.05 -33.71
N PHE A 29 11.63 -8.99 -32.93
CA PHE A 29 11.58 -10.42 -33.25
C PHE A 29 10.31 -11.09 -32.67
N SER A 30 9.37 -11.47 -33.55
CA SER A 30 8.09 -12.07 -33.13
C SER A 30 8.24 -13.35 -32.29
N LEU A 31 9.24 -14.18 -32.59
CA LEU A 31 9.54 -15.39 -31.80
C LEU A 31 9.99 -15.03 -30.38
N LEU A 32 10.83 -14.01 -30.24
CA LEU A 32 11.30 -13.53 -28.95
C LEU A 32 10.15 -12.91 -28.14
N SER A 33 9.20 -12.26 -28.81
CA SER A 33 7.99 -11.72 -28.18
C SER A 33 7.05 -12.81 -27.66
N ALA A 34 6.86 -13.88 -28.41
CA ALA A 34 6.07 -15.02 -27.95
C ALA A 34 6.75 -15.72 -26.77
N LEU A 35 8.06 -15.98 -26.87
CA LEU A 35 8.84 -16.61 -25.80
C LEU A 35 8.90 -15.75 -24.54
N SER A 36 9.00 -14.43 -24.67
CA SER A 36 9.03 -13.53 -23.53
C SER A 36 7.69 -13.47 -22.80
N ASN A 37 6.56 -13.50 -23.51
CA ASN A 37 5.24 -13.57 -22.88
C ASN A 37 5.05 -14.90 -22.11
N ILE A 38 5.46 -16.03 -22.68
CA ILE A 38 5.41 -17.34 -22.01
C ILE A 38 6.35 -17.37 -20.80
N GLY A 39 7.58 -16.86 -20.97
CA GLY A 39 8.57 -16.77 -19.90
C GLY A 39 8.08 -15.89 -18.75
N ALA A 40 7.48 -14.73 -19.05
CA ALA A 40 6.89 -13.86 -18.03
C ALA A 40 5.76 -14.55 -17.28
N LEU A 41 4.84 -15.23 -17.97
CA LEU A 41 3.78 -16.02 -17.34
C LEU A 41 4.34 -17.13 -16.43
N PHE A 42 5.40 -17.79 -16.85
CA PHE A 42 6.07 -18.81 -16.04
C PHE A 42 6.66 -18.22 -14.75
N PHE A 43 7.38 -17.10 -14.83
CA PHE A 43 7.92 -16.42 -13.66
C PHE A 43 6.84 -15.90 -12.73
N TYR A 44 5.77 -15.31 -13.28
CA TYR A 44 4.63 -14.89 -12.47
C TYR A 44 3.96 -16.08 -11.78
N SER A 45 3.80 -17.22 -12.45
CA SER A 45 3.25 -18.44 -11.84
C SER A 45 4.08 -18.91 -10.65
N ILE A 46 5.42 -18.90 -10.78
CA ILE A 46 6.32 -19.21 -9.66
C ILE A 46 6.19 -18.17 -8.54
N GLY A 47 6.13 -16.88 -8.90
CA GLY A 47 5.93 -15.79 -7.96
C GLY A 47 4.68 -15.97 -7.10
N TYR A 48 3.52 -16.17 -7.74
CA TYR A 48 2.26 -16.41 -7.02
C TYR A 48 2.27 -17.72 -6.23
N GLY A 49 2.93 -18.77 -6.72
CA GLY A 49 3.09 -20.03 -5.98
C GLY A 49 3.91 -19.87 -4.69
N LEU A 50 5.04 -19.17 -4.78
CA LEU A 50 5.87 -18.84 -3.62
C LEU A 50 5.16 -17.88 -2.67
N TRP A 51 4.41 -16.92 -3.21
CA TRP A 51 3.65 -15.97 -2.41
C TRP A 51 2.52 -16.66 -1.66
N LEU A 52 1.79 -17.59 -2.28
CA LEU A 52 0.80 -18.44 -1.59
C LEU A 52 1.42 -19.23 -0.44
N LEU A 53 2.59 -19.84 -0.66
CA LEU A 53 3.32 -20.55 0.38
C LEU A 53 3.77 -19.58 1.50
N ALA A 54 4.22 -18.37 1.16
CA ALA A 54 4.57 -17.34 2.13
C ALA A 54 3.38 -16.96 3.01
N CYS A 55 2.21 -16.77 2.37
CA CYS A 55 0.96 -16.41 3.03
C CYS A 55 0.54 -17.44 4.08
N GLN A 56 0.74 -18.73 3.83
CA GLN A 56 0.44 -19.78 4.80
C GLN A 56 1.29 -19.70 6.06
N LEU A 57 2.54 -19.22 5.92
CA LEU A 57 3.49 -19.04 7.02
C LEU A 57 3.36 -17.69 7.72
N TYR A 58 2.51 -16.77 7.24
CA TYR A 58 2.27 -15.53 7.97
C TYR A 58 1.53 -15.79 9.28
N PRO A 59 1.90 -15.06 10.35
CA PRO A 59 1.19 -15.12 11.62
C PRO A 59 -0.24 -14.60 11.45
N ASN A 60 -1.15 -15.12 12.27
CA ASN A 60 -2.55 -14.69 12.24
C ASN A 60 -2.64 -13.29 12.88
N TYR A 61 -2.93 -12.28 12.06
CA TYR A 61 -3.18 -10.93 12.54
C TYR A 61 -4.68 -10.68 12.68
N PRO A 62 -5.12 -10.16 13.83
CA PRO A 62 -6.54 -10.06 14.14
C PRO A 62 -7.24 -9.13 13.16
N ARG A 63 -8.45 -9.55 12.76
CA ARG A 63 -9.35 -8.74 11.96
C ARG A 63 -9.82 -7.49 12.71
N GLN A 64 -9.76 -6.33 12.07
CA GLN A 64 -10.37 -5.10 12.58
C GLN A 64 -11.73 -4.81 11.96
N LYS A 65 -12.79 -5.26 12.64
CA LYS A 65 -14.17 -5.13 12.13
C LYS A 65 -14.66 -3.69 12.02
N ASP A 66 -14.08 -2.77 12.79
CA ASP A 66 -14.50 -1.36 12.85
C ASP A 66 -13.93 -0.51 11.71
N HIS A 67 -13.04 -1.08 10.89
CA HIS A 67 -12.38 -0.38 9.79
C HIS A 67 -12.66 -1.04 8.44
N TRP A 68 -12.83 -0.23 7.40
CA TRP A 68 -13.09 -0.71 6.03
C TRP A 68 -12.01 -1.64 5.49
N TYR A 69 -10.76 -1.44 5.92
CA TYR A 69 -9.61 -2.24 5.52
C TYR A 69 -9.48 -3.58 6.28
N GLY A 70 -10.25 -3.78 7.36
CA GLY A 70 -10.24 -5.00 8.18
C GLY A 70 -11.39 -5.96 7.87
N PHE A 71 -11.73 -6.13 6.59
CA PHE A 71 -12.79 -7.04 6.17
C PHE A 71 -12.44 -8.52 6.41
N ALA A 72 -11.16 -8.87 6.52
CA ALA A 72 -10.65 -10.20 6.87
C ALA A 72 -9.37 -10.08 7.70
N GLU A 73 -8.84 -11.21 8.19
CA GLU A 73 -7.50 -11.24 8.78
C GLU A 73 -6.45 -10.90 7.71
N VAL A 74 -5.36 -10.22 8.07
CA VAL A 74 -4.33 -9.79 7.10
C VAL A 74 -3.81 -10.98 6.29
N LYS A 75 -3.64 -12.13 6.95
CA LYS A 75 -3.27 -13.40 6.32
C LYS A 75 -4.27 -13.81 5.23
N ASP A 76 -5.56 -13.81 5.55
CA ASP A 76 -6.61 -14.16 4.60
C ASP A 76 -6.68 -13.16 3.45
N GLN A 77 -6.43 -11.87 3.69
CA GLN A 77 -6.37 -10.86 2.64
C GLN A 77 -5.24 -11.16 1.64
N HIS A 78 -4.05 -11.53 2.14
CA HIS A 78 -2.95 -11.95 1.26
C HIS A 78 -3.26 -13.26 0.51
N ILE A 79 -3.89 -14.24 1.16
CA ILE A 79 -4.32 -15.48 0.50
C ILE A 79 -5.33 -15.17 -0.61
N ILE A 80 -6.35 -14.35 -0.33
CA ILE A 80 -7.36 -13.94 -1.31
C ILE A 80 -6.69 -13.23 -2.49
N ALA A 81 -5.80 -12.27 -2.24
CA ALA A 81 -5.04 -11.60 -3.29
C ALA A 81 -4.30 -12.61 -4.16
N ALA A 82 -3.52 -13.51 -3.54
CA ALA A 82 -2.72 -14.48 -4.26
C ALA A 82 -3.57 -15.49 -5.06
N VAL A 83 -4.72 -15.92 -4.54
CA VAL A 83 -5.67 -16.79 -5.26
C VAL A 83 -6.28 -16.07 -6.46
N ILE A 84 -6.69 -14.81 -6.32
CA ILE A 84 -7.23 -14.02 -7.43
C ILE A 84 -6.17 -13.82 -8.51
N GLY A 85 -4.91 -13.55 -8.13
CA GLY A 85 -3.81 -13.42 -9.08
C GLY A 85 -3.48 -14.74 -9.79
N ALA A 86 -3.53 -15.87 -9.08
CA ALA A 86 -3.39 -17.19 -9.70
C ALA A 86 -4.53 -17.49 -10.70
N ALA A 87 -5.77 -17.10 -10.36
CA ALA A 87 -6.90 -17.20 -11.29
C ALA A 87 -6.73 -16.29 -12.52
N ALA A 88 -6.15 -15.09 -12.35
CA ALA A 88 -5.82 -14.21 -13.47
C ALA A 88 -4.83 -14.87 -14.45
N ILE A 89 -3.82 -15.58 -13.93
CA ILE A 89 -2.88 -16.36 -14.76
C ILE A 89 -3.62 -17.45 -15.54
N ALA A 90 -4.52 -18.19 -14.89
CA ALA A 90 -5.32 -19.20 -15.57
C ALA A 90 -6.16 -18.56 -16.71
N CYS A 91 -6.76 -17.39 -16.48
CA CYS A 91 -7.46 -16.63 -17.51
C CYS A 91 -6.52 -16.17 -18.63
N CYS A 92 -5.26 -15.81 -18.35
CA CYS A 92 -4.28 -15.50 -19.38
C CYS A 92 -3.95 -16.71 -20.27
N ILE A 93 -3.88 -17.91 -19.71
CA ILE A 93 -3.68 -19.14 -20.50
C ILE A 93 -4.87 -19.38 -21.43
N VAL A 94 -6.10 -19.22 -20.92
CA VAL A 94 -7.32 -19.26 -21.77
C VAL A 94 -7.30 -18.15 -22.82
N GLY A 95 -6.74 -16.99 -22.48
CA GLY A 95 -6.55 -15.84 -23.36
C GLY A 95 -5.74 -16.12 -24.63
N ILE A 96 -4.90 -17.16 -24.63
CA ILE A 96 -4.17 -17.62 -25.81
C ILE A 96 -5.14 -18.14 -26.88
N LEU A 97 -6.20 -18.84 -26.45
CA LEU A 97 -7.22 -19.39 -27.34
C LEU A 97 -8.34 -18.39 -27.61
N VAL A 98 -8.70 -17.59 -26.60
CA VAL A 98 -9.80 -16.63 -26.65
C VAL A 98 -9.30 -15.26 -26.17
N PRO A 99 -8.83 -14.37 -27.08
CA PRO A 99 -8.25 -13.07 -26.70
C PRO A 99 -9.18 -12.19 -25.86
N ALA A 100 -10.50 -12.34 -26.00
CA ALA A 100 -11.48 -11.64 -25.17
C ALA A 100 -11.36 -11.98 -23.68
N ALA A 101 -10.83 -13.17 -23.32
CA ALA A 101 -10.56 -13.56 -21.93
C ALA A 101 -9.40 -12.76 -21.28
N LEU A 102 -8.61 -12.02 -22.07
CA LEU A 102 -7.58 -11.13 -21.52
C LEU A 102 -8.17 -9.93 -20.79
N VAL A 103 -9.39 -9.50 -21.15
CA VAL A 103 -10.09 -8.41 -20.46
C VAL A 103 -10.41 -8.80 -19.01
N PRO A 104 -11.15 -9.89 -18.72
CA PRO A 104 -11.38 -10.32 -17.34
C PRO A 104 -10.07 -10.69 -16.62
N ALA A 105 -9.06 -11.24 -17.32
CA ALA A 105 -7.76 -11.51 -16.71
C ALA A 105 -7.09 -10.22 -16.17
N SER A 106 -7.12 -9.14 -16.94
CA SER A 106 -6.55 -7.84 -16.54
C SER A 106 -7.25 -7.24 -15.31
N TRP A 107 -8.57 -7.39 -15.23
CA TRP A 107 -9.35 -6.97 -14.07
C TRP A 107 -9.09 -7.82 -12.84
N LEU A 108 -8.87 -9.13 -13.00
CA LEU A 108 -8.46 -10.01 -11.90
C LEU A 108 -7.08 -9.63 -11.37
N PHE A 109 -6.12 -9.30 -12.23
CA PHE A 109 -4.81 -8.78 -11.78
C PHE A 109 -4.95 -7.48 -10.99
N PHE A 110 -5.78 -6.55 -11.45
CA PHE A 110 -6.08 -5.34 -10.71
C PHE A 110 -6.70 -5.65 -9.35
N LEU A 111 -7.71 -6.52 -9.29
CA LEU A 111 -8.39 -6.88 -8.04
C LEU A 111 -7.44 -7.56 -7.05
N SER A 112 -6.59 -8.47 -7.53
CA SER A 112 -5.51 -9.10 -6.75
C SER A 112 -4.61 -8.05 -6.11
N ASN A 113 -4.13 -7.08 -6.90
CA ASN A 113 -3.24 -6.02 -6.41
C ASN A 113 -3.95 -5.04 -5.47
N ALA A 114 -5.23 -4.72 -5.72
CA ALA A 114 -6.02 -3.89 -4.84
C ALA A 114 -6.22 -4.54 -3.47
N VAL A 115 -6.58 -5.83 -3.43
CA VAL A 115 -6.71 -6.58 -2.16
C VAL A 115 -5.37 -6.64 -1.42
N TRP A 116 -4.27 -6.86 -2.14
CA TRP A 116 -2.93 -6.83 -1.56
C TRP A 116 -2.58 -5.46 -0.97
N CYS A 117 -2.83 -4.38 -1.70
CA CYS A 117 -2.60 -3.02 -1.23
C CYS A 117 -3.40 -2.71 0.04
N ILE A 118 -4.64 -3.20 0.13
CA ILE A 118 -5.47 -3.06 1.34
C ILE A 118 -4.86 -3.85 2.50
N ALA A 119 -4.37 -5.06 2.27
CA ALA A 119 -3.72 -5.87 3.30
C ALA A 119 -2.45 -5.19 3.85
N GLU A 120 -1.63 -4.61 2.99
CA GLU A 120 -0.43 -3.87 3.40
C GLU A 120 -0.76 -2.58 4.14
N TYR A 121 -1.81 -1.87 3.71
CA TYR A 121 -2.31 -0.71 4.44
C TYR A 121 -2.87 -1.09 5.82
N HIS A 122 -3.58 -2.21 5.91
CA HIS A 122 -4.08 -2.76 7.17
C HIS A 122 -2.91 -3.06 8.13
N LYS A 123 -1.85 -3.71 7.64
CA LYS A 123 -0.63 -3.99 8.40
C LYS A 123 0.09 -2.70 8.83
N GLN A 124 0.11 -1.67 7.98
CA GLN A 124 0.70 -0.37 8.32
C GLN A 124 -0.05 0.34 9.45
N LYS A 125 -1.39 0.32 9.42
CA LYS A 125 -2.22 0.94 10.47
C LYS A 125 -2.25 0.15 11.76
N ASN A 126 -2.02 -1.15 11.69
CA ASN A 126 -1.99 -2.06 12.83
C ASN A 126 -0.68 -2.86 12.83
N PRO A 127 0.42 -2.22 13.24
CA PRO A 127 1.72 -2.86 13.23
C PRO A 127 1.70 -4.12 14.12
N PRO A 128 2.39 -5.20 13.69
CA PRO A 128 2.60 -6.38 14.52
C PRO A 128 3.24 -6.00 15.85
N LYS A 129 2.71 -6.52 16.97
CA LYS A 129 3.29 -6.26 18.30
C LYS A 129 4.52 -7.12 18.62
N ASP A 130 4.66 -8.26 17.94
CA ASP A 130 5.68 -9.29 18.19
C ASP A 130 6.64 -9.49 17.00
N ASP A 131 6.81 -8.47 16.14
CA ASP A 131 7.71 -8.54 14.97
C ASP A 131 8.90 -7.59 15.16
N ASP A 132 10.01 -8.13 15.62
CA ASP A 132 11.27 -7.39 15.81
C ASP A 132 11.86 -6.86 14.49
N GLU A 133 11.42 -7.37 13.34
CA GLU A 133 11.86 -6.92 12.01
C GLU A 133 10.97 -5.80 11.43
N TYR A 134 9.85 -5.46 12.10
CA TYR A 134 8.93 -4.44 11.62
C TYR A 134 9.54 -3.03 11.75
N SER A 135 9.75 -2.38 10.62
CA SER A 135 10.08 -0.95 10.55
C SER A 135 8.97 -0.19 9.82
N GLY A 136 8.44 0.85 10.45
CA GLY A 136 7.35 1.66 9.88
C GLY A 136 7.74 2.35 8.56
N THR A 137 9.02 2.65 8.36
CA THR A 137 9.55 3.23 7.11
C THR A 137 9.55 2.21 5.99
N LYS A 138 10.02 0.98 6.26
CA LYS A 138 10.00 -0.14 5.30
C LYS A 138 8.57 -0.51 4.91
N GLN A 139 7.66 -0.58 5.88
CA GLN A 139 6.25 -0.84 5.61
C GLN A 139 5.61 0.28 4.78
N SER A 140 5.95 1.55 5.03
CA SER A 140 5.46 2.69 4.22
C SER A 140 5.96 2.62 2.78
N ALA A 141 7.24 2.31 2.57
CA ALA A 141 7.80 2.10 1.24
C ALA A 141 7.13 0.91 0.52
N TYR A 142 6.83 -0.16 1.25
CA TYR A 142 6.16 -1.34 0.72
C TYR A 142 4.70 -1.05 0.31
N VAL A 143 3.95 -0.29 1.11
CA VAL A 143 2.59 0.17 0.75
C VAL A 143 2.63 1.06 -0.49
N ARG A 144 3.62 1.94 -0.63
CA ARG A 144 3.80 2.74 -1.86
C ARG A 144 4.05 1.83 -3.06
N CYS A 145 4.89 0.81 -2.91
CA CYS A 145 5.13 -0.20 -3.95
C CYS A 145 3.85 -0.94 -4.36
N ALA A 146 3.03 -1.35 -3.38
CA ALA A 146 1.75 -2.01 -3.61
C ALA A 146 0.74 -1.10 -4.34
N CYS A 147 0.71 0.20 -3.99
CA CYS A 147 -0.13 1.20 -4.66
C CYS A 147 0.31 1.39 -6.13
N VAL A 148 1.61 1.55 -6.38
CA VAL A 148 2.15 1.66 -7.76
C VAL A 148 1.84 0.40 -8.57
N SER A 149 1.98 -0.79 -7.99
CA SER A 149 1.66 -2.06 -8.64
C SER A 149 0.16 -2.19 -8.98
N THR A 150 -0.71 -1.65 -8.10
CA THR A 150 -2.15 -1.57 -8.36
C THR A 150 -2.48 -0.65 -9.53
N LEU A 151 -1.83 0.53 -9.61
CA LEU A 151 -1.99 1.44 -10.77
C LEU A 151 -1.43 0.83 -12.05
N MET A 152 -0.32 0.10 -11.96
CA MET A 152 0.30 -0.60 -13.07
C MET A 152 -0.61 -1.68 -13.67
N THR A 153 -1.42 -2.35 -12.83
CA THR A 153 -2.39 -3.36 -13.29
C THR A 153 -3.75 -2.78 -13.69
N LEU A 154 -4.13 -1.61 -13.15
CA LEU A 154 -5.33 -0.88 -13.57
C LEU A 154 -5.23 -0.36 -15.01
N THR A 155 -4.06 0.19 -15.37
CA THR A 155 -3.82 0.81 -16.68
C THR A 155 -4.14 -0.14 -17.86
N PRO A 156 -3.58 -1.37 -17.92
CA PRO A 156 -3.90 -2.32 -18.98
C PRO A 156 -5.35 -2.82 -18.91
N ALA A 157 -5.99 -2.85 -17.74
CA ALA A 157 -7.39 -3.25 -17.62
C ALA A 157 -8.35 -2.25 -18.28
N ILE A 158 -8.12 -0.96 -18.04
CA ILE A 158 -8.86 0.12 -18.71
C ILE A 158 -8.59 0.08 -20.22
N ALA A 159 -7.33 -0.05 -20.63
CA ALA A 159 -6.97 -0.07 -22.04
C ALA A 159 -7.56 -1.29 -22.79
N ALA A 160 -7.57 -2.46 -22.17
CA ALA A 160 -8.19 -3.67 -22.73
C ALA A 160 -9.71 -3.51 -22.87
N THR A 161 -10.36 -2.89 -21.88
CA THR A 161 -11.80 -2.59 -21.92
C THR A 161 -12.12 -1.59 -23.04
N ILE A 162 -11.37 -0.49 -23.16
CA ILE A 162 -11.54 0.48 -24.25
C ILE A 162 -11.34 -0.19 -25.61
N SER A 163 -10.31 -1.03 -25.75
CA SER A 163 -10.01 -1.72 -27.00
C SER A 163 -11.13 -2.68 -27.43
N LEU A 164 -11.80 -3.32 -26.48
CA LEU A 164 -12.91 -4.23 -26.75
C LEU A 164 -14.18 -3.50 -27.21
N PHE A 165 -14.54 -2.40 -26.55
CA PHE A 165 -15.79 -1.66 -26.83
C PHE A 165 -15.63 -0.57 -27.88
N PHE A 166 -14.42 -0.03 -28.06
CA PHE A 166 -14.10 1.04 -29.01
C PHE A 166 -12.84 0.72 -29.82
N PRO A 167 -12.94 -0.20 -30.81
CA PRO A 167 -11.79 -0.60 -31.65
C PRO A 167 -11.00 0.55 -32.30
N PRO A 168 -11.61 1.66 -32.75
CA PRO A 168 -10.86 2.79 -33.30
C PRO A 168 -9.92 3.46 -32.28
N ALA A 169 -10.24 3.39 -30.99
CA ALA A 169 -9.43 3.95 -29.91
C ALA A 169 -8.38 2.95 -29.38
N ALA A 170 -8.41 1.68 -29.82
CA ALA A 170 -7.58 0.61 -29.30
C ALA A 170 -6.07 0.89 -29.43
N LEU A 171 -5.64 1.43 -30.57
CA LEU A 171 -4.22 1.72 -30.82
C LEU A 171 -3.71 2.82 -29.87
N ILE A 172 -4.50 3.87 -29.65
CA ILE A 172 -4.15 4.96 -28.72
C ILE A 172 -4.11 4.42 -27.29
N ALA A 173 -5.12 3.65 -26.89
CA ALA A 173 -5.18 3.02 -25.57
C ALA A 173 -3.99 2.09 -25.32
N PHE A 174 -3.58 1.31 -26.33
CA PHE A 174 -2.43 0.41 -26.24
C PHE A 174 -1.11 1.16 -26.08
N ILE A 175 -0.89 2.23 -26.86
CA ILE A 175 0.31 3.06 -26.74
C ILE A 175 0.37 3.72 -25.36
N ALA A 176 -0.72 4.37 -24.94
CA ALA A 176 -0.81 5.02 -23.65
C ALA A 176 -0.56 4.04 -22.49
N SER A 177 -1.18 2.85 -22.55
CA SER A 177 -0.99 1.81 -21.54
C SER A 177 0.44 1.28 -21.50
N THR A 178 1.08 1.13 -22.65
CA THR A 178 2.46 0.65 -22.74
C THR A 178 3.43 1.66 -22.14
N THR A 179 3.28 2.94 -22.48
CA THR A 179 4.11 4.03 -21.92
C THR A 179 3.92 4.15 -20.41
N LEU A 180 2.67 4.23 -19.94
CA LEU A 180 2.36 4.33 -18.52
C LEU A 180 2.82 3.09 -17.75
N GLY A 181 2.60 1.89 -18.29
CA GLY A 181 3.08 0.64 -17.69
C GLY A 181 4.61 0.58 -17.58
N GLY A 182 5.34 1.08 -18.58
CA GLY A 182 6.80 1.19 -18.53
C GLY A 182 7.30 2.18 -17.48
N CYS A 183 6.65 3.34 -17.36
CA CYS A 183 6.97 4.34 -16.33
C CYS A 183 6.68 3.81 -14.93
N LEU A 184 5.48 3.28 -14.69
CA LEU A 184 5.08 2.73 -13.40
C LEU A 184 5.93 1.52 -13.01
N GLY A 185 6.26 0.66 -13.98
CA GLY A 185 7.15 -0.48 -13.74
C GLY A 185 8.57 -0.07 -13.38
N SER A 186 9.11 1.00 -14.00
CA SER A 186 10.40 1.56 -13.60
C SER A 186 10.38 2.06 -12.14
N VAL A 187 9.30 2.74 -11.74
CA VAL A 187 9.09 3.18 -10.35
C VAL A 187 8.94 1.99 -9.41
N ALA A 188 8.21 0.95 -9.81
CA ALA A 188 8.05 -0.28 -9.02
C ALA A 188 9.40 -0.99 -8.79
N ILE A 189 10.25 -1.10 -9.83
CA ILE A 189 11.61 -1.64 -9.70
C ILE A 189 12.44 -0.76 -8.75
N TYR A 190 12.35 0.57 -8.88
CA TYR A 190 13.06 1.48 -7.99
C TYR A 190 12.64 1.27 -6.52
N CYS A 191 11.33 1.23 -6.24
CA CYS A 191 10.81 0.93 -4.91
C CYS A 191 11.24 -0.46 -4.41
N TRP A 192 11.28 -1.47 -5.30
CA TRP A 192 11.73 -2.82 -4.97
C TRP A 192 13.22 -2.86 -4.61
N VAL A 193 14.07 -2.15 -5.36
CA VAL A 193 15.50 -2.02 -5.07
C VAL A 193 15.69 -1.30 -3.74
N GLU A 194 14.96 -0.21 -3.52
CA GLU A 194 15.02 0.54 -2.26
C GLU A 194 14.61 -0.32 -1.07
N TYR A 195 13.53 -1.10 -1.20
CA TYR A 195 13.08 -2.02 -0.15
C TYR A 195 14.08 -3.15 0.16
N ASN A 196 14.73 -3.73 -0.86
CA ASN A 196 15.64 -4.87 -0.67
C ASN A 196 17.07 -4.48 -0.32
N PHE A 197 17.56 -3.32 -0.78
CA PHE A 197 18.98 -2.93 -0.67
C PHE A 197 19.22 -1.68 0.16
N ASN A 198 18.22 -0.82 0.37
CA ASN A 198 18.40 0.42 1.12
C ASN A 198 17.98 0.18 2.58
N SER A 199 18.90 -0.36 3.39
CA SER A 199 18.70 -0.67 4.81
C SER A 199 18.69 0.56 5.72
N THR A 200 18.61 1.77 5.18
CA THR A 200 18.69 2.98 5.98
C THR A 200 17.32 3.27 6.57
N ASP A 201 17.14 2.94 7.87
CA ASP A 201 16.01 3.40 8.70
C ASP A 201 16.08 4.92 8.89
N ILE A 202 15.94 5.68 7.80
CA ILE A 202 15.71 7.11 7.87
C ILE A 202 14.21 7.25 8.08
N PRO A 203 13.74 7.72 9.26
CA PRO A 203 12.33 8.00 9.47
C PRO A 203 11.87 8.99 8.41
N HIS A 204 11.13 8.50 7.42
CA HIS A 204 10.48 9.35 6.44
C HIS A 204 9.33 10.05 7.15
N LYS A 205 9.63 11.18 7.79
CA LYS A 205 8.63 12.10 8.31
C LYS A 205 7.66 12.43 7.16
N GLU A 206 6.36 12.32 7.41
CA GLU A 206 5.38 12.67 6.39
C GLU A 206 5.59 14.13 5.98
N SER A 207 5.35 14.48 4.71
CA SER A 207 5.58 15.85 4.22
C SER A 207 4.82 16.90 5.04
N TYR A 208 3.70 16.50 5.65
CA TYR A 208 2.94 17.34 6.59
C TYR A 208 3.69 17.56 7.91
N GLU A 209 4.29 16.51 8.48
CA GLU A 209 5.09 16.62 9.72
C GLU A 209 6.31 17.52 9.52
N VAL A 210 7.04 17.36 8.41
CA VAL A 210 8.17 18.22 8.05
C VAL A 210 7.71 19.66 7.84
N PHE A 211 6.58 19.87 7.18
CA PHE A 211 6.01 21.21 6.97
C PHE A 211 5.60 21.88 8.28
N THR A 212 4.97 21.14 9.19
CA THR A 212 4.60 21.65 10.52
C THR A 212 5.81 21.88 11.42
N GLU A 213 6.87 21.09 11.30
CA GLU A 213 8.12 21.28 12.05
C GLU A 213 8.90 22.48 11.53
N THR A 214 8.87 22.73 10.22
CA THR A 214 9.56 23.86 9.57
C THR A 214 8.83 25.19 9.78
N LEU A 215 7.49 25.18 9.93
CA LEU A 215 6.68 26.39 10.08
C LEU A 215 6.16 26.62 11.51
N GLY A 216 6.19 25.60 12.37
CA GLY A 216 5.54 25.62 13.70
C GLY A 216 6.48 25.79 14.89
N SER A 217 7.80 25.88 14.72
CA SER A 217 8.72 26.01 15.87
C SER A 217 9.46 27.35 15.90
N PRO A 218 9.17 28.25 16.86
CA PRO A 218 10.07 29.34 17.19
C PRO A 218 11.34 28.72 17.80
N ARG A 219 12.42 28.76 17.02
CA ARG A 219 13.79 28.38 17.38
C ARG A 219 14.16 28.88 18.77
N LYS A 220 14.09 28.02 19.78
CA LYS A 220 14.71 28.26 21.08
C LYS A 220 16.22 28.04 20.90
N SER A 221 16.91 29.13 20.60
CA SER A 221 18.37 29.19 20.59
C SER A 221 18.86 29.19 22.04
N ASP A 222 19.36 28.05 22.52
CA ASP A 222 20.24 28.01 23.68
C ASP A 222 21.57 27.41 23.23
N GLU A 223 22.60 28.25 23.15
CA GLU A 223 23.91 28.00 23.75
C GLU A 223 24.84 29.20 23.50
N LEU A 224 24.81 30.15 24.44
CA LEU A 224 25.97 30.96 24.75
C LEU A 224 26.25 30.73 26.24
N GLN A 225 27.32 29.98 26.50
CA GLN A 225 27.87 29.71 27.82
C GLN A 225 28.22 31.03 28.53
N HIS A 226 27.69 31.27 29.74
CA HIS A 226 28.47 31.60 30.94
C HIS A 226 27.58 31.92 32.16
N VAL A 227 27.75 31.11 33.21
CA VAL A 227 27.90 31.50 34.63
C VAL A 227 26.71 32.08 35.44
N SER A 228 26.53 31.42 36.60
CA SER A 228 26.05 31.90 37.92
C SER A 228 24.55 31.97 38.24
N GLN A 229 24.22 31.16 39.26
CA GLN A 229 23.40 31.47 40.44
C GLN A 229 21.87 31.59 40.30
N SER A 230 21.17 30.66 40.96
CA SER A 230 19.83 30.79 41.53
C SER A 230 19.76 31.92 42.59
N PRO A 231 18.60 32.43 43.08
CA PRO A 231 17.18 32.23 42.74
C PRO A 231 16.39 33.55 42.50
N LYS A 232 15.19 33.50 41.87
CA LYS A 232 13.96 34.21 42.30
C LYS A 232 12.82 34.14 41.26
N ASN A 233 11.65 33.76 41.77
CA ASN A 233 10.31 34.26 41.46
C ASN A 233 10.21 35.32 40.34
N GLU A 234 9.67 34.93 39.18
CA GLU A 234 8.89 35.83 38.33
C GLU A 234 7.66 35.12 37.75
N LYS A 235 6.52 35.76 37.99
CA LYS A 235 5.19 35.37 37.52
C LYS A 235 5.12 35.49 36.00
N HIS A 236 5.03 34.38 35.29
CA HIS A 236 4.53 34.40 33.92
C HIS A 236 3.00 34.38 33.93
N THR A 237 2.39 35.55 33.72
CA THR A 237 0.98 35.71 33.37
C THR A 237 0.70 35.02 32.04
N SER A 238 -0.02 33.90 32.10
CA SER A 238 -0.61 33.23 30.94
C SER A 238 -1.72 34.11 30.37
N LEU A 239 -1.55 34.54 29.11
CA LEU A 239 -2.52 35.32 28.31
C LEU A 239 -3.74 34.52 27.82
N TRP A 240 -3.92 33.28 28.29
CA TRP A 240 -5.07 32.45 27.94
C TRP A 240 -5.89 32.14 29.19
N THR A 241 -6.60 33.16 29.67
CA THR A 241 -7.64 32.99 30.68
C THR A 241 -8.87 32.37 30.00
N LYS A 242 -9.19 31.13 30.35
CA LYS A 242 -10.47 30.49 29.99
C LYS A 242 -11.62 31.30 30.58
N PRO A 243 -12.74 31.53 29.87
CA PRO A 243 -13.91 32.17 30.45
C PRO A 243 -14.50 31.28 31.55
N PRO A 244 -14.97 31.86 32.67
CA PRO A 244 -15.49 31.11 33.79
C PRO A 244 -16.82 30.43 33.44
N THR A 245 -16.89 29.13 33.73
CA THR A 245 -18.10 28.32 33.78
C THR A 245 -19.04 28.89 34.85
N ILE A 246 -20.14 29.51 34.44
CA ILE A 246 -21.22 29.90 35.33
C ILE A 246 -22.02 28.64 35.66
N SER A 247 -21.89 28.18 36.91
CA SER A 247 -22.76 27.17 37.51
C SER A 247 -23.79 27.91 38.37
N PRO A 248 -25.10 27.86 38.08
CA PRO A 248 -26.10 28.37 38.99
C PRO A 248 -26.48 27.30 40.01
N GLU A 249 -26.18 27.61 41.26
CA GLU A 249 -26.58 26.93 42.47
C GLU A 249 -28.11 26.97 42.66
N LYS A 250 -28.68 25.77 42.78
CA LYS A 250 -29.78 25.35 43.68
C LYS A 250 -30.76 26.45 44.16
N SER A 251 -32.00 26.40 43.67
CA SER A 251 -33.16 26.82 44.46
C SER A 251 -34.32 25.83 44.26
N SER A 252 -34.68 25.21 45.36
CA SER A 252 -35.86 24.39 45.61
C SER A 252 -37.16 25.11 45.29
N SER A 253 -38.11 24.43 44.63
CA SER A 253 -39.55 24.49 44.94
C SER A 253 -40.27 23.34 44.23
N GLU A 254 -40.98 22.58 45.04
CA GLU A 254 -41.90 21.52 44.68
C GLU A 254 -43.01 22.02 43.73
N LEU A 255 -43.42 21.19 42.77
CA LEU A 255 -44.83 21.12 42.38
C LEU A 255 -45.12 19.78 41.66
N ASN A 256 -45.79 18.92 42.42
CA ASN A 256 -46.51 17.75 41.94
C ASN A 256 -47.50 18.17 40.85
N LEU A 257 -47.54 17.43 39.74
CA LEU A 257 -48.79 17.18 39.02
C LEU A 257 -48.64 15.91 38.16
N SER A 258 -49.15 14.84 38.74
CA SER A 258 -49.63 13.63 38.08
C SER A 258 -50.63 13.96 36.97
N PHE A 259 -50.54 13.23 35.85
CA PHE A 259 -51.72 12.86 35.06
C PHE A 259 -51.44 11.55 34.32
N ASP A 260 -52.12 10.50 34.78
CA ASP A 260 -52.44 9.29 34.02
C ASP A 260 -53.41 9.64 32.89
N LEU A 261 -53.12 9.17 31.67
CA LEU A 261 -54.03 8.43 30.76
C LEU A 261 -53.34 8.11 29.43
#